data_AF-A0A0B5D0T6-F1
#
_entry.id   AF-A0A0B5D0T6-F1
#
_cell.length_a   1.000
_cell.length_b   1.000
_cell.length_c   1.000
_cell.angle_alpha   90.00
_cell.angle_beta   90.00
_cell.angle_gamma   90.00
#
_symmetry.space_group_name_H-M   'P 1'
#
loop_
_entity.id
_entity.type
_entity.pdbx_description
1 polymer ?
#
loop_
_entity_poly.entity_id
_entity_poly.type
_entity_poly.pdbx_seq_one_letter_code
_entity_poly.pdbx_strand_id
1 'polypeptide(L)'
;MLLIGVFVLAAVFWAVGVVLWLLALAVPVAGLLGAGYFLVRATQVRDEAVERAAADAELEILVQDAAFDLADTITRWDTLVFTKGIGTELQGHEEEAVAIQQQLFAAHEALLSAPTLPHRLRAVVRADELRESAERYL
;
A
#
# COMPACT_ATOMS: atom_id res chain seq x y z
N MET A 1 5.12 55.04 -54.09
CA MET A 1 4.63 55.03 -52.69
C MET A 1 3.54 53.96 -52.50
N LEU A 2 2.38 54.07 -53.17
CA LEU A 2 1.30 53.07 -53.07
C LEU A 2 1.71 51.63 -53.43
N LEU A 3 2.44 51.45 -54.54
CA LEU A 3 2.86 50.13 -55.03
C LEU A 3 3.84 49.43 -54.07
N ILE A 4 4.74 50.19 -53.46
CA ILE A 4 5.67 49.71 -52.42
C ILE A 4 4.89 49.33 -51.16
N GLY A 5 3.91 50.14 -50.75
CA GLY A 5 3.03 49.83 -49.62
C GLY A 5 2.23 48.54 -49.80
N VAL A 6 1.69 48.29 -51.00
CA VAL A 6 0.98 47.04 -51.33
C VAL A 6 1.91 45.84 -51.27
N PHE A 7 3.15 45.96 -51.75
CA PHE A 7 4.14 44.87 -51.72
C PHE A 7 4.56 44.52 -50.29
N VAL A 8 4.76 45.51 -49.43
CA VAL A 8 5.06 45.31 -48.01
C VAL A 8 3.87 44.64 -47.31
N LEU A 9 2.65 45.09 -47.58
CA LEU A 9 1.44 44.49 -47.01
C LEU A 9 1.30 43.01 -47.43
N ALA A 10 1.51 42.71 -48.71
CA ALA A 10 1.48 41.35 -49.24
C ALA A 10 2.53 40.45 -48.59
N ALA A 11 3.75 40.96 -48.37
CA ALA A 11 4.82 40.23 -47.69
C ALA A 11 4.46 39.92 -46.22
N VAL A 12 3.83 40.87 -45.52
CA VAL A 12 3.36 40.67 -44.13
C VAL A 12 2.26 39.62 -44.07
N PHE A 13 1.26 39.69 -44.96
CA PHE A 13 0.18 38.68 -45.00
C PHE A 13 0.72 37.30 -45.35
N TRP A 14 1.71 37.21 -46.24
CA TRP A 14 2.36 35.95 -46.57
C TRP A 14 3.12 35.36 -45.36
N ALA A 15 3.89 36.19 -44.64
CA ALA A 15 4.60 35.76 -43.43
C ALA A 15 3.62 35.26 -42.35
N VAL A 16 2.51 35.97 -42.12
CA VAL A 16 1.45 35.54 -41.20
C VAL A 16 0.83 34.21 -41.64
N GLY A 17 0.59 34.03 -42.94
CA GLY A 17 0.09 32.77 -43.50
C GLY A 17 1.03 31.59 -43.23
N VAL A 18 2.34 31.78 -43.41
CA VAL A 18 3.35 30.75 -43.12
C VAL A 18 3.36 30.38 -41.64
N VAL A 19 3.30 31.38 -40.74
CA VAL A 19 3.25 31.13 -39.30
C VAL A 19 2.00 30.35 -38.92
N LEU A 20 0.83 30.74 -39.45
CA LEU A 20 -0.43 30.04 -39.20
C LEU A 20 -0.41 28.61 -39.74
N TRP A 21 0.23 28.37 -40.89
CA TRP A 21 0.38 27.04 -41.46
C TRP A 21 1.27 26.13 -40.58
N LEU A 22 2.40 26.66 -40.09
CA LEU A 22 3.26 25.94 -39.15
C LEU A 22 2.53 25.62 -37.84
N LEU A 23 1.74 26.58 -37.33
CA LEU A 23 0.96 26.38 -36.11
C LEU A 23 -0.15 25.32 -36.32
N ALA A 24 -0.80 25.35 -37.49
CA ALA A 24 -1.81 24.36 -37.87
C ALA A 24 -1.25 22.94 -37.98
N LEU A 25 0.05 22.79 -38.28
CA LEU A 25 0.72 21.48 -38.25
C LEU A 25 1.21 21.12 -36.84
N ALA A 26 1.79 22.07 -36.11
CA ALA A 26 2.37 21.84 -34.80
C ALA A 26 1.33 21.51 -33.73
N VAL A 27 0.17 22.18 -33.76
CA VAL A 27 -0.88 21.99 -32.74
C VAL A 27 -1.47 20.58 -32.76
N PRO A 28 -1.87 19.99 -33.89
CA PRO A 28 -2.34 18.60 -33.94
C PRO A 28 -1.27 17.59 -33.51
N VAL A 29 -0.01 17.79 -33.93
CA VAL A 29 1.10 16.90 -33.57
C VAL A 29 1.35 16.95 -32.05
N ALA A 30 1.42 18.14 -31.47
CA ALA A 30 1.56 18.31 -30.03
C ALA A 30 0.35 17.73 -29.26
N GLY A 31 -0.86 17.91 -29.80
CA GLY A 31 -2.09 17.34 -29.24
C GLY A 31 -2.08 15.81 -29.22
N LEU A 32 -1.65 15.17 -30.32
CA LEU A 32 -1.52 13.71 -30.40
C LEU A 32 -0.48 13.17 -29.42
N LEU A 33 0.69 13.82 -29.33
CA LEU A 33 1.73 13.44 -28.38
C LEU A 33 1.26 13.60 -26.94
N GLY A 34 0.59 14.72 -26.62
CA GLY A 34 0.01 14.96 -25.31
C GLY A 34 -1.04 13.91 -24.95
N ALA A 35 -1.99 13.63 -25.84
CA ALA A 35 -3.03 12.63 -25.62
C ALA A 35 -2.44 11.23 -25.41
N GLY A 36 -1.44 10.83 -26.20
CA GLY A 36 -0.74 9.57 -26.02
C GLY A 36 -0.02 9.47 -24.67
N TYR A 37 0.68 10.52 -24.25
CA TYR A 37 1.34 10.57 -22.95
C TYR A 37 0.34 10.45 -21.79
N PHE A 38 -0.76 11.20 -21.83
CA PHE A 38 -1.80 11.12 -20.80
C PHE A 38 -2.48 9.75 -20.74
N LEU A 39 -2.69 9.11 -21.89
CA LEU A 39 -3.28 7.78 -21.94
C LEU A 39 -2.35 6.73 -21.29
N VAL A 40 -1.07 6.72 -21.65
CA VAL A 40 -0.08 5.78 -21.07
C VAL A 40 0.06 6.01 -19.56
N ARG A 41 0.12 7.27 -19.14
CA ARG A 41 0.21 7.61 -17.72
C ARG A 41 -1.05 7.20 -16.96
N ALA A 42 -2.23 7.36 -17.57
CA ALA A 42 -3.49 6.92 -16.97
C ALA A 42 -3.54 5.39 -16.83
N THR A 43 -3.05 4.63 -17.82
CA THR A 43 -2.98 3.16 -17.71
C THR A 43 -2.00 2.71 -16.63
N GLN A 44 -0.82 3.33 -16.53
CA GLN A 44 0.16 3.00 -15.50
C GLN A 44 -0.38 3.26 -14.09
N VAL A 45 -1.01 4.42 -13.86
CA VAL A 45 -1.62 4.73 -12.57
C VAL A 45 -2.75 3.76 -12.23
N ARG A 46 -3.54 3.33 -13.24
CA ARG A 46 -4.59 2.34 -13.04
C ARG A 46 -4.02 0.98 -12.67
N ASP A 47 -2.99 0.51 -13.38
CA ASP A 47 -2.39 -0.79 -13.14
C ASP A 47 -1.71 -0.83 -11.76
N GLU A 48 -1.00 0.25 -11.37
CA GLU A 48 -0.46 0.40 -10.02
C GLU A 48 -1.56 0.39 -8.94
N ALA A 49 -2.71 1.02 -9.20
CA ALA A 49 -3.83 1.02 -8.25
C ALA A 49 -4.48 -0.36 -8.12
N VAL A 50 -4.59 -1.11 -9.21
CA VAL A 50 -5.10 -2.50 -9.20
C VAL A 50 -4.14 -3.42 -8.47
N GLU A 51 -2.83 -3.30 -8.72
CA GLU A 51 -1.80 -4.09 -8.04
C GLU A 51 -1.78 -3.81 -6.53
N ARG A 52 -1.89 -2.54 -6.12
CA ARG A 52 -2.01 -2.18 -4.70
C ARG A 52 -3.29 -2.74 -4.06
N ALA A 53 -4.42 -2.67 -4.76
CA ALA A 53 -5.68 -3.21 -4.25
C ALA A 53 -5.62 -4.74 -4.10
N ALA A 54 -4.94 -5.44 -5.02
CA ALA A 54 -4.72 -6.88 -4.91
C ALA A 54 -3.82 -7.22 -3.71
N ALA A 55 -2.72 -6.48 -3.52
CA ALA A 55 -1.83 -6.65 -2.38
C ALA A 55 -2.53 -6.35 -1.03
N ASP A 56 -3.38 -5.32 -0.98
CA ASP A 56 -4.19 -5.00 0.20
C ASP A 56 -5.16 -6.15 0.54
N ALA A 57 -5.79 -6.76 -0.48
CA ALA A 57 -6.71 -7.87 -0.30
C ALA A 57 -6.00 -9.15 0.20
N GLU A 58 -4.83 -9.48 -0.36
CA GLU A 58 -4.02 -10.59 0.13
C GLU A 58 -3.56 -10.36 1.57
N LEU A 59 -3.17 -9.13 1.91
CA LEU A 59 -2.74 -8.80 3.25
C LEU A 59 -3.88 -8.88 4.27
N GLU A 60 -5.09 -8.48 3.91
CA GLU A 60 -6.25 -8.61 4.79
C GLU A 60 -6.51 -10.07 5.18
N ILE A 61 -6.33 -11.01 4.25
CA ILE A 61 -6.43 -12.45 4.52
C ILE A 61 -5.34 -12.88 5.51
N LEU A 62 -4.08 -12.48 5.28
CA LEU A 62 -2.97 -12.80 6.19
C LEU A 62 -3.19 -12.25 7.61
N VAL A 63 -3.73 -11.04 7.73
CA VAL A 63 -4.06 -10.45 9.03
C VAL A 63 -5.16 -11.26 9.72
N GLN A 64 -6.19 -11.70 8.99
CA GLN A 64 -7.25 -12.54 9.57
C GLN A 64 -6.74 -13.90 10.03
N ASP A 65 -5.93 -14.57 9.22
CA ASP A 65 -5.34 -15.87 9.57
C ASP A 65 -4.44 -15.74 10.80
N ALA A 66 -3.53 -14.76 10.81
CA ALA A 66 -2.65 -14.52 11.96
C ALA A 66 -3.44 -14.13 13.23
N ALA A 67 -4.54 -13.37 13.09
CA ALA A 67 -5.41 -13.05 14.23
C ALA A 67 -6.09 -14.30 14.80
N PHE A 68 -6.52 -15.23 13.93
CA PHE A 68 -7.17 -16.47 14.32
C PHE A 68 -6.18 -17.42 15.03
N ASP A 69 -5.00 -17.61 14.46
CA ASP A 69 -3.94 -18.44 15.06
C ASP A 69 -3.48 -17.89 16.41
N LEU A 70 -3.37 -16.57 16.53
CA LEU A 70 -3.04 -15.92 17.78
C LEU A 70 -4.16 -16.09 18.82
N ALA A 71 -5.43 -16.03 18.42
CA ALA A 71 -6.57 -16.24 19.31
C ALA A 71 -6.65 -17.68 19.83
N ASP A 72 -6.33 -18.68 19.00
CA ASP A 72 -6.22 -20.07 19.45
C ASP A 72 -5.07 -20.24 20.47
N THR A 73 -3.94 -19.60 20.20
CA THR A 73 -2.78 -19.58 21.10
C THR A 73 -3.11 -18.95 22.45
N ILE A 74 -3.80 -17.80 22.46
CA ILE A 74 -4.29 -17.14 23.67
C ILE A 74 -5.22 -18.07 24.46
N THR A 75 -6.13 -18.77 23.80
CA THR A 75 -7.07 -19.69 24.46
C THR A 75 -6.35 -20.87 25.14
N ARG A 76 -5.32 -21.42 24.48
CA ARG A 76 -4.48 -22.47 25.08
C ARG A 76 -3.67 -21.92 26.25
N TRP A 77 -3.14 -20.70 26.12
CA TRP A 77 -2.38 -20.03 27.16
C TRP A 77 -3.22 -19.68 28.39
N ASP A 78 -4.48 -19.25 28.22
CA ASP A 78 -5.43 -19.02 29.31
C ASP A 78 -5.61 -20.27 30.17
N THR A 79 -5.64 -21.45 29.53
CA THR A 79 -5.72 -22.74 30.22
C THR A 79 -4.44 -23.03 31.01
N LEU A 80 -3.26 -22.71 30.46
CA LEU A 80 -1.99 -22.85 31.17
C LEU A 80 -1.88 -21.91 32.37
N VAL A 81 -2.28 -20.65 32.21
CA VAL A 81 -2.28 -19.66 33.31
C VAL A 81 -3.26 -20.09 34.40
N PHE A 82 -4.46 -20.54 34.03
CA PHE A 82 -5.45 -21.06 34.99
C PHE A 82 -4.93 -22.27 35.78
N THR A 83 -4.19 -23.15 35.12
CA THR A 83 -3.56 -24.32 35.74
C THR A 83 -2.20 -24.02 36.38
N LYS A 84 -1.76 -22.74 36.43
CA LYS A 84 -0.47 -22.31 36.98
C LYS A 84 0.73 -23.02 36.34
N GLY A 85 0.61 -23.41 35.07
CA GLY A 85 1.66 -24.10 34.32
C GLY A 85 2.02 -25.49 34.87
N ILE A 86 1.14 -26.15 35.64
CA ILE A 86 1.41 -27.49 36.19
C ILE A 86 1.77 -28.46 35.06
N GLY A 87 2.98 -29.02 35.11
CA GLY A 87 3.49 -29.97 34.11
C GLY A 87 4.22 -29.33 32.91
N THR A 88 4.47 -28.02 32.94
CA THR A 88 5.23 -27.27 31.91
C THR A 88 6.45 -26.56 32.52
N GLU A 89 7.30 -25.97 31.69
CA GLU A 89 8.46 -25.17 32.15
C GLU A 89 8.04 -23.92 32.96
N LEU A 90 6.76 -23.52 32.91
CA LEU A 90 6.22 -22.35 33.61
C LEU A 90 5.77 -22.63 35.04
N GLN A 91 5.87 -23.87 35.53
CA GLN A 91 5.46 -24.21 36.88
C GLN A 91 6.28 -23.40 37.91
N GLY A 92 5.60 -22.55 38.68
CA GLY A 92 6.24 -21.64 39.65
C GLY A 92 6.69 -20.29 39.08
N HIS A 93 6.50 -20.04 37.79
CA HIS A 93 6.82 -18.78 37.10
C HIS A 93 5.52 -18.07 36.64
N GLU A 94 4.56 -17.96 37.56
CA GLU A 94 3.21 -17.42 37.26
C GLU A 94 3.26 -15.98 36.72
N GLU A 95 4.19 -15.16 37.20
CA GLU A 95 4.36 -13.78 36.75
C GLU A 95 4.83 -13.70 35.28
N GLU A 96 5.71 -14.61 34.85
CA GLU A 96 6.17 -14.69 33.46
C GLU A 96 5.06 -15.16 32.52
N ALA A 97 4.26 -16.15 32.97
CA ALA A 97 3.11 -16.63 32.21
C ALA A 97 2.08 -15.52 31.95
N VAL A 98 1.79 -14.70 32.96
CA VAL A 98 0.87 -13.55 32.85
C VAL A 98 1.47 -12.44 31.96
N ALA A 99 2.78 -12.20 32.05
CA ALA A 99 3.43 -11.21 31.19
C ALA A 99 3.36 -11.58 29.70
N ILE A 100 3.58 -12.86 29.36
CA ILE A 100 3.46 -13.36 27.99
C ILE A 100 1.99 -13.28 27.52
N GLN A 101 1.03 -13.61 28.38
CA GLN A 101 -0.40 -13.48 28.09
C GLN A 101 -0.79 -12.04 27.72
N GLN A 102 -0.33 -11.05 28.49
CA GLN A 102 -0.57 -9.63 28.20
C GLN A 102 0.05 -9.21 26.87
N GLN A 103 1.24 -9.71 26.55
CA GLN A 103 1.89 -9.45 25.26
C GLN A 103 1.09 -10.06 24.10
N LEU A 104 0.52 -11.26 24.26
CA LEU A 104 -0.32 -11.91 23.24
C LEU A 104 -1.60 -11.10 22.97
N PHE A 105 -2.28 -10.63 24.03
CA PHE A 105 -3.44 -9.74 23.87
C PHE A 105 -3.08 -8.42 23.20
N ALA A 106 -1.97 -7.79 23.60
CA ALA A 106 -1.51 -6.55 22.99
C ALA A 106 -1.15 -6.73 21.51
N ALA A 107 -0.54 -7.87 21.14
CA ALA A 107 -0.24 -8.20 19.76
C ALA A 107 -1.52 -8.43 18.93
N HIS A 108 -2.53 -9.09 19.51
CA HIS A 108 -3.83 -9.30 18.86
C HIS A 108 -4.55 -7.98 18.59
N GLU A 109 -4.60 -7.09 19.58
CA GLU A 109 -5.21 -5.77 19.43
C GLU A 109 -4.43 -4.89 18.43
N ALA A 110 -3.09 -4.95 18.44
CA ALA A 110 -2.25 -4.25 17.46
C ALA A 110 -2.49 -4.74 16.03
N LEU A 111 -2.79 -6.03 15.85
CA LEU A 111 -3.09 -6.63 14.54
C LEU A 111 -4.40 -6.07 13.97
N LEU A 112 -5.44 -6.00 14.81
CA LEU A 112 -6.78 -5.52 14.43
C LEU A 112 -6.85 -4.00 14.26
N SER A 113 -6.03 -3.25 14.99
CA SER A 113 -6.03 -1.78 14.99
C SER A 113 -5.01 -1.14 14.03
N ALA A 114 -4.17 -1.93 13.35
CA ALA A 114 -3.10 -1.41 12.50
C ALA A 114 -3.66 -0.62 11.29
N PRO A 115 -3.38 0.70 11.20
CA PRO A 115 -4.07 1.60 10.27
C PRO A 115 -3.47 1.62 8.85
N THR A 116 -2.26 1.10 8.65
CA THR A 116 -1.57 1.15 7.34
C THR A 116 -0.87 -0.17 7.03
N LEU A 117 -0.74 -0.47 5.74
CA LEU A 117 -0.14 -1.71 5.22
C LEU A 117 1.24 -2.06 5.83
N PRO A 118 2.22 -1.14 5.95
CA PRO A 118 3.51 -1.45 6.56
C PRO A 118 3.44 -1.71 8.08
N HIS A 119 2.39 -1.25 8.74
CA HIS A 119 2.17 -1.50 10.17
C HIS A 119 1.44 -2.83 10.38
N ARG A 120 0.51 -3.19 9.49
CA ARG A 120 -0.16 -4.50 9.48
C ARG A 120 0.84 -5.64 9.29
N LEU A 121 1.74 -5.55 8.30
CA LEU A 121 2.79 -6.55 8.09
C LEU A 121 3.70 -6.72 9.31
N ARG A 122 4.13 -5.62 9.93
CA ARG A 122 4.95 -5.67 11.16
C ARG A 122 4.18 -6.27 12.34
N ALA A 123 2.88 -5.99 12.44
CA ALA A 123 2.03 -6.58 13.48
C ALA A 123 1.90 -8.11 13.28
N VAL A 124 1.70 -8.57 12.04
CA VAL A 124 1.66 -10.01 11.70
C VAL A 124 2.97 -10.70 12.07
N VAL A 125 4.11 -10.19 11.60
CA VAL A 125 5.43 -10.77 11.94
C VAL A 125 5.63 -10.81 13.46
N ARG A 126 5.25 -9.74 14.17
CA ARG A 126 5.40 -9.69 15.62
C ARG A 126 4.49 -10.68 16.35
N ALA A 127 3.27 -10.87 15.85
CA ALA A 127 2.35 -11.87 16.37
C ALA A 127 2.86 -13.29 16.16
N ASP A 128 3.42 -13.59 14.99
CA ASP A 128 4.01 -14.90 14.69
C ASP A 128 5.25 -15.19 15.55
N GLU A 129 6.18 -14.23 15.69
CA GLU A 129 7.33 -14.37 16.59
C GLU A 129 6.90 -14.66 18.04
N LEU A 130 5.85 -13.96 18.50
CA LEU A 130 5.36 -14.13 19.85
C LEU A 130 4.66 -15.48 20.03
N ARG A 131 3.88 -15.92 19.03
CA ARG A 131 3.28 -17.26 18.99
C ARG A 131 4.34 -18.35 19.05
N GLU A 132 5.37 -18.28 18.21
CA GLU A 132 6.46 -19.26 18.20
C GLU A 132 7.23 -19.27 19.53
N SER A 133 7.39 -18.11 20.16
CA SER A 133 7.98 -18.04 21.49
C SER A 133 7.09 -18.67 22.58
N ALA A 134 5.77 -18.49 22.50
CA ALA A 134 4.82 -19.06 23.46
C ALA A 134 4.68 -20.58 23.28
N GLU A 135 4.66 -21.07 22.04
CA GLU A 135 4.62 -22.50 21.71
C GLU A 135 5.83 -23.27 22.24
N ARG A 136 6.98 -22.63 22.44
CA ARG A 136 8.15 -23.28 23.06
C ARG A 136 7.97 -23.64 24.53
N TYR A 137 7.01 -23.02 25.22
CA TYR A 137 6.74 -23.28 26.63
C TYR A 137 5.55 -24.24 26.86
N LEU A 138 4.82 -24.56 25.80
CA LEU A 138 3.72 -25.53 25.76
C LEU A 138 4.26 -26.97 25.62
#